data_AF-A0A538DPF8-F1
#
_entry.id   AF-A0A538DPF8-F1
#
_cell.length_a   1.000
_cell.length_b   1.000
_cell.length_c   1.000
_cell.angle_alpha   90.00
_cell.angle_beta   90.00
_cell.angle_gamma   90.00
#
_symmetry.space_group_name_H-M   'P 1'
#
loop_
_entity.id
_entity.type
_entity.pdbx_description
1 polymer ?
#
loop_
_entity_poly.entity_id
_entity_poly.type
_entity_poly.pdbx_seq_one_letter_code
_entity_poly.pdbx_strand_id
1 'polypeptide(L)'
;MVQIAPRYDPQILLAVRALDDRTQPMAEISRRVGAAAAEFGLPKPSYVHLRRLIVAHREEEDAERRRHEEIRQILGEVYLDLHRGRVVNAYDVADRIREAGR
;
A
#
# COMPACT_ATOMS: atom_id res chain seq x y z
N MET A 1 -12.81 -5.09 16.43
CA MET A 1 -11.66 -5.67 15.71
C MET A 1 -10.44 -5.49 16.60
N VAL A 2 -9.75 -6.56 17.02
CA VAL A 2 -8.61 -6.42 17.95
C VAL A 2 -7.42 -5.84 17.19
N GLN A 3 -7.05 -4.60 17.47
CA GLN A 3 -5.81 -3.99 16.99
C GLN A 3 -4.65 -4.66 17.73
N ILE A 4 -4.14 -5.77 17.19
CA ILE A 4 -2.94 -6.40 17.72
C ILE A 4 -1.78 -5.48 17.30
N ALA A 5 -1.18 -4.76 18.26
CA ALA A 5 0.06 -4.03 18.03
C ALA A 5 1.06 -4.92 17.27
N PRO A 6 1.85 -4.40 16.32
CA PRO A 6 2.80 -5.24 15.60
C PRO A 6 3.70 -5.92 16.64
N ARG A 7 3.59 -7.26 16.76
CA ARG A 7 4.39 -8.04 17.73
C ARG A 7 5.87 -8.08 17.36
N TYR A 8 6.23 -7.47 16.24
CA TYR A 8 7.57 -7.45 15.70
C TYR A 8 8.17 -6.08 15.88
N ASP A 9 9.46 -6.11 16.20
CA ASP A 9 10.30 -4.93 16.23
C ASP A 9 10.13 -4.10 14.93
N PRO A 10 10.08 -2.76 15.01
CA PRO A 10 9.98 -1.90 13.83
C PRO A 10 11.01 -2.21 12.75
N GLN A 11 12.21 -2.66 13.10
CA GLN A 11 13.25 -3.06 12.13
C GLN A 11 12.81 -4.24 11.25
N ILE A 12 12.05 -5.19 11.81
CA ILE A 12 11.47 -6.30 11.03
C ILE A 12 10.44 -5.76 10.05
N LEU A 13 9.60 -4.81 10.47
CA LEU A 13 8.59 -4.22 9.60
C LEU A 13 9.24 -3.44 8.44
N LEU A 14 10.30 -2.69 8.73
CA LEU A 14 11.09 -2.00 7.72
C LEU A 14 11.77 -2.98 6.76
N ALA A 15 12.37 -4.06 7.27
CA ALA A 15 12.97 -5.10 6.46
C ALA A 15 11.94 -5.79 5.55
N VAL A 16 10.73 -6.05 6.05
CA VAL A 16 9.63 -6.60 5.23
C VAL A 16 9.31 -5.68 4.07
N ARG A 17 9.17 -4.38 4.30
CA ARG A 17 8.88 -3.41 3.23
C ARG A 17 10.03 -3.30 2.23
N ALA A 18 11.27 -3.23 2.72
CA ALA A 18 12.45 -3.06 1.87
C ALA A 18 12.76 -4.31 1.01
N LEU A 19 12.40 -5.50 1.49
CA LEU A 19 12.70 -6.77 0.84
C LEU A 19 11.49 -7.38 0.12
N ASP A 20 10.32 -6.75 0.17
CA ASP A 20 9.14 -7.22 -0.55
C ASP A 20 9.34 -7.04 -2.06
N ASP A 21 9.55 -8.16 -2.74
CA ASP A 21 9.63 -8.24 -4.19
C ASP A 21 8.48 -9.10 -4.70
N ARG A 22 7.54 -8.47 -5.41
CA ARG A 22 6.34 -9.14 -5.95
C ARG A 22 6.66 -10.20 -6.99
N THR A 23 7.85 -10.19 -7.57
CA THR A 23 8.31 -11.19 -8.55
C THR A 23 8.86 -12.46 -7.88
N GLN A 24 9.16 -12.39 -6.58
CA GLN A 24 9.77 -13.49 -5.84
C GLN A 24 8.72 -14.33 -5.10
N PRO A 25 8.98 -15.64 -4.91
CA PRO A 25 8.17 -16.47 -4.03
C PRO A 25 8.15 -15.94 -2.59
N MET A 26 7.01 -16.02 -1.91
CA MET A 26 6.86 -15.59 -0.51
C MET A 26 7.87 -16.25 0.44
N ALA A 27 8.25 -17.50 0.15
CA ALA A 27 9.28 -18.20 0.91
C ALA A 27 10.67 -17.54 0.78
N GLU A 28 11.00 -16.99 -0.38
CA GLU A 28 12.27 -16.29 -0.61
C GLU A 28 12.31 -14.97 0.15
N ILE A 29 11.23 -14.19 0.08
CA ILE A 29 11.08 -12.95 0.85
C ILE A 29 11.23 -13.25 2.36
N SER A 30 10.56 -14.29 2.86
CA SER A 30 10.67 -14.69 4.26
C SER A 30 12.06 -15.16 4.66
N ARG A 31 12.82 -15.81 3.76
CA ARG A 31 14.22 -16.17 4.01
C ARG A 31 15.08 -14.93 4.16
N ARG A 32 14.95 -13.96 3.25
CA ARG A 32 15.69 -12.69 3.27
C ARG A 32 15.37 -11.85 4.51
N VAL A 33 14.09 -11.74 4.88
CA VAL A 33 13.67 -11.07 6.12
C VAL A 33 14.23 -11.77 7.35
N GLY A 34 14.27 -13.12 7.35
CA GLY A 34 14.88 -13.88 8.44
C GLY A 34 16.39 -13.67 8.56
N ALA A 35 17.10 -13.49 7.44
CA ALA A 35 18.51 -13.14 7.43
C ALA A 35 18.74 -11.72 7.97
N ALA A 36 17.96 -10.74 7.53
CA ALA A 36 18.01 -9.38 8.05
C ALA A 36 17.70 -9.32 9.56
N ALA A 37 16.71 -10.11 10.03
CA ALA A 37 16.43 -10.23 11.45
C ALA A 37 17.65 -10.70 12.26
N ALA A 38 18.39 -11.68 11.73
CA ALA A 38 19.61 -12.18 12.37
C ALA A 38 20.72 -11.12 12.40
N GLU A 39 20.87 -10.31 11.35
CA GLU A 39 21.83 -9.18 11.32
C GLU A 39 21.51 -8.14 12.41
N PHE A 40 20.22 -7.94 12.73
CA PHE A 40 19.78 -7.07 13.81
C PHE A 40 19.80 -7.73 15.20
N GLY A 41 20.24 -8.99 15.32
CA GLY A 41 20.19 -9.73 16.58
C GLY A 41 18.76 -10.07 17.05
N LEU A 42 17.78 -10.04 16.15
CA LEU A 42 16.37 -10.28 16.43
C LEU A 42 16.00 -11.75 16.15
N PRO A 43 15.03 -12.30 16.89
CA PRO A 43 14.55 -13.65 16.63
C PRO A 43 13.92 -13.75 15.24
N LYS A 44 14.18 -14.87 14.56
CA LYS A 44 13.63 -15.14 13.24
C LYS A 44 12.09 -15.07 13.28
N PRO A 45 11.45 -14.22 12.47
CA PRO A 45 9.99 -14.12 12.44
C PRO A 45 9.32 -15.41 11.92
N SER A 46 8.07 -15.64 12.32
CA SER A 46 7.28 -16.75 11.83
C SER A 46 6.86 -16.51 10.37
N TYR A 47 7.04 -17.51 9.52
CA TYR A 47 6.62 -17.46 8.11
C TYR A 47 5.13 -17.08 7.96
N VAL A 48 4.25 -17.65 8.80
CA VAL A 48 2.80 -17.40 8.71
C VAL A 48 2.48 -15.94 9.03
N HIS A 49 3.14 -15.36 10.03
CA HIS A 49 2.93 -13.95 10.36
C HIS A 49 3.55 -13.01 9.33
N LEU A 50 4.76 -13.32 8.84
CA LEU A 50 5.39 -12.55 7.76
C LEU A 50 4.51 -12.53 6.51
N ARG A 51 3.99 -13.68 6.09
CA ARG A 51 3.09 -13.77 4.95
C ARG A 51 1.85 -12.88 5.13
N ARG A 52 1.25 -12.87 6.34
CA ARG A 52 0.09 -12.00 6.63
C ARG A 52 0.46 -10.52 6.55
N LEU A 53 1.63 -10.13 7.07
CA LEU A 53 2.11 -8.75 7.01
C LEU A 53 2.36 -8.29 5.57
N ILE A 54 3.03 -9.14 4.77
CA ILE A 54 3.30 -8.83 3.36
C ILE A 54 1.99 -8.70 2.58
N VAL A 55 1.03 -9.61 2.78
CA VAL A 55 -0.27 -9.52 2.11
C VAL A 55 -1.00 -8.25 2.50
N ALA A 56 -1.11 -7.94 3.79
CA ALA A 56 -1.77 -6.73 4.26
C ALA A 56 -1.11 -5.46 3.69
N HIS A 57 0.22 -5.42 3.66
CA HIS A 57 0.95 -4.29 3.10
C HIS A 57 0.68 -4.12 1.60
N ARG A 58 0.68 -5.22 0.84
CA ARG A 58 0.36 -5.18 -0.59
C ARG A 58 -1.08 -4.75 -0.84
N GLU A 59 -2.03 -5.18 -0.01
CA GLU A 59 -3.43 -4.75 -0.09
C GLU A 59 -3.59 -3.25 0.16
N GLU A 60 -2.89 -2.71 1.16
CA GLU A 60 -2.84 -1.26 1.43
C GLU A 60 -2.28 -0.50 0.23
N GLU A 61 -1.13 -0.91 -0.31
CA GLU A 61 -0.54 -0.27 -1.48
C GLU A 61 -1.43 -0.35 -2.72
N ASP A 62 -2.08 -1.50 -2.94
CA ASP A 62 -2.99 -1.70 -4.06
C ASP A 62 -4.22 -0.78 -3.93
N ALA A 63 -4.76 -0.63 -2.72
CA ALA A 63 -5.86 0.28 -2.43
C ALA A 63 -5.45 1.74 -2.65
N GLU A 64 -4.28 2.14 -2.15
CA GLU A 64 -3.74 3.47 -2.37
C GLU A 64 -3.54 3.76 -3.86
N ARG A 65 -2.99 2.81 -4.63
CA ARG A 65 -2.81 2.99 -6.08
C ARG A 65 -4.14 3.14 -6.80
N ARG A 66 -5.15 2.32 -6.49
CA ARG A 66 -6.50 2.45 -7.08
C ARG A 66 -7.10 3.81 -6.78
N ARG A 67 -7.05 4.26 -5.51
CA ARG A 67 -7.52 5.58 -5.09
C ARG A 67 -6.85 6.70 -5.86
N HIS A 68 -5.52 6.64 -6.01
CA HIS A 68 -4.79 7.64 -6.80
C HIS A 68 -5.17 7.62 -8.28
N GLU A 69 -5.40 6.44 -8.86
CA GLU A 69 -5.80 6.30 -10.25
C GLU A 69 -7.21 6.84 -10.50
N GLU A 70 -8.16 6.58 -9.61
CA GLU A 70 -9.52 7.13 -9.66
C GLU A 70 -9.51 8.66 -9.58
N ILE A 71 -8.75 9.24 -8.63
CA ILE A 71 -8.59 10.70 -8.53
C ILE A 71 -7.95 11.26 -9.81
N ARG A 72 -6.93 10.58 -10.35
CA ARG A 72 -6.27 10.99 -11.60
C ARG A 72 -7.23 10.97 -12.78
N GLN A 73 -8.12 9.98 -12.85
CA GLN A 73 -9.15 9.90 -13.87
C GLN A 73 -10.12 11.08 -13.78
N ILE A 74 -10.62 11.40 -12.58
CA ILE A 74 -11.51 12.57 -12.36
C ILE A 74 -10.83 13.85 -12.84
N LEU A 75 -9.57 14.06 -12.48
CA LEU A 75 -8.81 15.24 -12.90
C LEU A 75 -8.63 15.29 -14.43
N GLY A 76 -8.38 14.14 -15.07
CA GLY A 76 -8.27 14.05 -16.53
C GLY A 76 -9.57 14.41 -17.24
N GLU A 77 -10.71 13.96 -16.72
CA GLU A 77 -12.03 14.31 -17.26
C GLU A 77 -12.32 15.81 -17.13
N VAL A 78 -12.06 16.39 -15.95
CA VAL A 78 -12.19 17.84 -15.71
C VAL A 78 -11.33 18.64 -16.68
N TYR A 79 -10.08 18.23 -16.87
CA TYR A 79 -9.17 18.87 -17.83
C TYR A 79 -9.75 18.86 -19.25
N LEU A 80 -10.26 17.72 -19.71
CA LEU A 80 -10.86 17.58 -21.04
C LEU A 80 -12.12 18.45 -21.20
N ASP A 81 -12.96 18.55 -20.17
CA ASP A 81 -14.17 19.36 -20.21
C ASP A 81 -13.85 20.86 -20.28
N LEU A 82 -12.88 21.33 -19.50
CA LEU A 82 -12.38 22.70 -19.60
C LEU A 82 -11.80 22.99 -20.98
N HIS A 83 -11.00 22.07 -21.53
CA HIS A 83 -10.42 22.22 -22.87
C HIS A 83 -11.47 22.25 -23.99
N ARG A 84 -12.64 21.63 -23.76
CA ARG A 84 -13.80 21.67 -24.66
C ARG A 84 -14.70 22.90 -24.45
N GLY A 85 -14.32 23.82 -23.56
CA GLY A 85 -15.08 25.03 -23.25
C GLY A 85 -16.34 24.78 -22.42
N ARG A 86 -16.44 23.62 -21.75
CA ARG A 86 -17.55 23.34 -20.83
C ARG A 86 -17.32 24.03 -19.50
N VAL A 87 -18.41 24.51 -18.90
CA VAL A 87 -18.39 25.03 -17.53
C VAL A 87 -18.31 23.85 -16.57
N VAL A 88 -17.28 23.82 -15.72
CA VAL A 88 -17.10 22.79 -14.68
C VAL A 88 -17.41 23.40 -13.31
N ASN A 89 -18.29 22.76 -12.55
CA ASN A 89 -18.59 23.13 -11.18
C ASN A 89 -17.55 22.55 -10.22
N ALA A 90 -16.84 23.42 -9.49
CA ALA A 90 -15.79 23.01 -8.56
C ALA A 90 -16.30 22.16 -7.39
N TYR A 91 -17.55 22.35 -6.95
CA TYR A 91 -18.13 21.59 -5.84
C TYR A 91 -18.43 20.15 -6.25
N ASP A 92 -18.96 19.95 -7.46
CA ASP A 92 -19.22 18.60 -7.99
C ASP A 92 -17.91 17.81 -8.14
N VAL A 93 -16.83 18.46 -8.57
CA VAL A 93 -15.49 17.84 -8.63
C VAL A 93 -14.97 17.49 -7.24
N ALA A 94 -15.15 18.39 -6.27
CA ALA A 94 -14.73 18.15 -4.89
C ALA A 94 -15.48 16.98 -4.23
N ASP A 95 -16.77 16.82 -4.53
CA ASP A 95 -17.57 15.69 -4.04
C ASP A 95 -17.13 14.38 -4.69
N ARG A 96 -16.89 14.36 -6.01
CA ARG A 96 -16.34 13.18 -6.72
C ARG A 96 -14.98 12.73 -6.17
N ILE A 97 -14.09 13.67 -5.87
CA ILE A 97 -12.78 13.36 -5.25
C ILE A 97 -12.97 12.80 -3.83
N ARG A 98 -13.92 13.34 -3.06
CA ARG A 98 -14.22 12.86 -1.71
C ARG A 98 -14.81 11.44 -1.71
N GLU A 99 -15.64 11.12 -2.70
CA GLU A 99 -16.24 9.81 -2.89
C GLU A 99 -15.22 8.77 -3.35
N ALA A 100 -14.37 9.08 -4.34
CA ALA A 100 -13.25 8.24 -4.76
C ALA A 100 -12.17 8.10 -3.66
N GLY A 101 -12.18 9.03 -2.68
CA GLY A 101 -11.23 9.07 -1.59
C GLY A 101 -11.56 8.17 -0.38
N ARG A 102 -12.73 7.52 -0.35
CA ARG A 102 -13.18 6.59 0.71
C ARG A 102 -12.72 5.16 0.46
#